data_AF-A0AAN4UQQ0-F1
#
_entry.id   AF-A0AAN4UQQ0-F1
#
_cell.length_a   1.000
_cell.length_b   1.000
_cell.length_c   1.000
_cell.angle_alpha   90.00
_cell.angle_beta   90.00
_cell.angle_gamma   90.00
#
_symmetry.space_group_name_H-M   'P 1'
#
loop_
_entity.id
_entity.type
_entity.pdbx_description
1 polymer ?
#
loop_
_entity_poly.entity_id
_entity_poly.type
_entity_poly.pdbx_seq_one_letter_code
_entity_poly.pdbx_strand_id
1 'polypeptide(L)'
;MPAGDKPATFVVLGPEQVRDRSDSTGQGAEHRLTISVHSTAAGFQEAKKAAAAVAAALVDAPLVLSVGQLVGIGFLTAKAERTENGAARRIDLVFRARVEE
;
A
#
# COMPACT_ATOMS: atom_id res chain seq x y z
N MET A 1 2.99 -7.14 15.21
CA MET A 1 1.70 -7.72 14.77
C MET A 1 0.96 -8.18 16.01
N PRO A 2 -0.37 -8.00 16.11
CA PRO A 2 -1.14 -8.45 17.27
C PRO A 2 -0.95 -9.95 17.50
N ALA A 3 -1.02 -10.38 18.77
CA ALA A 3 -0.89 -11.78 19.14
C ALA A 3 -2.13 -12.58 18.71
N GLY A 4 -1.93 -13.77 18.16
CA GLY A 4 -2.99 -14.68 17.72
C GLY A 4 -2.75 -15.30 16.34
N ASP A 5 -3.64 -16.21 15.94
CA ASP A 5 -3.63 -16.81 14.62
C ASP A 5 -3.99 -15.77 13.55
N LYS A 6 -3.22 -15.76 12.46
CA LYS A 6 -3.47 -14.84 11.35
C LYS A 6 -4.65 -15.37 10.53
N PRO A 7 -5.55 -14.49 10.06
CA PRO A 7 -6.56 -14.90 9.09
C PRO A 7 -5.88 -15.36 7.81
N ALA A 8 -6.59 -16.18 7.03
CA ALA A 8 -6.06 -16.75 5.78
C ALA A 8 -5.64 -15.69 4.76
N THR A 9 -6.28 -14.50 4.77
CA THR A 9 -5.89 -13.35 3.96
C THR A 9 -5.81 -12.10 4.84
N PHE A 10 -4.70 -11.37 4.75
CA PHE A 10 -4.47 -10.14 5.51
C PHE A 10 -3.62 -9.14 4.73
N VAL A 11 -3.65 -7.89 5.18
CA VAL A 11 -2.88 -6.78 4.60
C VAL A 11 -1.86 -6.28 5.61
N VAL A 12 -0.67 -5.96 5.12
CA VAL A 12 0.42 -5.36 5.90
C VAL A 12 0.77 -4.02 5.28
N LEU A 13 0.80 -2.97 6.10
CA LEU A 13 1.45 -1.72 5.73
C LEU A 13 2.96 -1.96 5.85
N GLY A 14 3.61 -2.02 4.69
CA GLY A 14 5.01 -2.36 4.54
C GLY A 14 5.92 -1.14 4.65
N PRO A 15 7.14 -1.24 4.12
CA PRO A 15 8.09 -0.13 4.16
C PRO A 15 7.60 1.06 3.32
N GLU A 16 8.03 2.22 3.75
CA GLU A 16 7.79 3.49 3.10
C GLU A 16 9.12 4.16 2.75
N GLN A 17 9.16 4.84 1.60
CA GLN A 17 10.25 5.73 1.23
C GLN A 17 9.71 7.13 1.01
N VAL A 18 10.31 8.12 1.65
CA VAL A 18 9.92 9.52 1.54
C VAL A 18 11.00 10.29 0.80
N ARG A 19 10.59 11.14 -0.14
CA ARG A 19 11.46 12.06 -0.86
C ARG A 19 10.96 13.47 -0.67
N ASP A 20 11.85 14.38 -0.32
CA ASP A 20 11.55 15.80 -0.32
C ASP A 20 11.17 16.25 -1.74
N ARG A 21 10.10 17.03 -1.83
CA ARG A 21 9.55 17.63 -3.04
C ARG A 21 9.13 19.08 -2.77
N SER A 22 9.83 19.74 -1.85
CA SER A 22 9.70 21.16 -1.59
C SER A 22 10.16 21.98 -2.80
N ASP A 23 9.57 23.15 -2.98
CA ASP A 23 9.95 24.11 -4.00
C ASP A 23 9.90 25.54 -3.45
N SER A 24 9.96 26.54 -4.32
CA SER A 24 9.95 27.95 -3.90
C SER A 24 8.64 28.41 -3.28
N THR A 25 7.54 27.66 -3.44
CA THR A 25 6.20 28.05 -2.99
C THR A 25 5.77 27.32 -1.71
N GLY A 26 6.43 26.22 -1.34
CA GLY A 26 6.14 25.54 -0.09
C GLY A 26 6.93 24.27 0.15
N GLN A 27 6.70 23.68 1.33
CA GLN A 27 7.23 22.38 1.69
C GLN A 27 6.36 21.26 1.16
N GLY A 28 6.96 20.12 0.84
CA GLY A 28 6.19 18.94 0.54
C GLY A 28 7.02 17.69 0.35
N ALA A 29 6.35 16.54 0.35
CA ALA A 29 6.97 15.25 0.18
C ALA A 29 6.24 14.36 -0.83
N GLU A 30 7.00 13.44 -1.42
CA GLU A 30 6.50 12.26 -2.13
C GLU A 30 6.76 11.02 -1.27
N HIS A 31 5.68 10.35 -0.88
CA HIS A 31 5.70 9.12 -0.12
C HIS A 31 5.44 7.94 -1.06
N ARG A 32 6.34 6.95 -1.05
CA ARG A 32 6.16 5.67 -1.74
C ARG A 32 5.84 4.61 -0.72
N LEU A 33 4.55 4.28 -0.64
CA LEU A 33 3.99 3.33 0.31
C LEU A 33 3.95 1.95 -0.32
N THR A 34 4.49 0.95 0.38
CA THR A 34 4.29 -0.46 -0.01
C THR A 34 3.21 -1.07 0.88
N ILE A 35 2.17 -1.63 0.27
CA ILE A 35 1.11 -2.37 0.97
C ILE A 35 1.11 -3.80 0.46
N SER A 36 1.36 -4.74 1.35
CA SER A 36 1.50 -6.16 1.02
C SER A 36 0.25 -6.93 1.41
N VAL A 37 -0.39 -7.58 0.44
CA VAL A 37 -1.47 -8.53 0.67
C VAL A 37 -0.89 -9.94 0.77
N HIS A 38 -1.17 -10.63 1.85
CA HIS A 38 -0.78 -12.01 2.07
C HIS A 38 -2.00 -12.93 2.03
N SER A 39 -1.87 -14.10 1.41
CA SER A 39 -2.92 -15.12 1.41
C SER A 39 -2.36 -16.54 1.45
N THR A 40 -3.01 -17.43 2.17
CA THR A 40 -2.73 -18.88 2.19
C THR A 40 -3.59 -19.68 1.20
N ALA A 41 -4.47 -19.01 0.43
CA ALA A 41 -5.29 -19.67 -0.58
C ALA A 41 -4.44 -20.35 -1.67
N ALA A 42 -4.96 -21.42 -2.28
CA ALA A 42 -4.26 -22.15 -3.34
C ALA A 42 -3.98 -21.31 -4.60
N GLY A 43 -4.77 -20.26 -4.84
CA GLY A 43 -4.63 -19.35 -5.99
C GLY A 43 -4.54 -17.88 -5.58
N PHE A 44 -4.26 -17.01 -6.55
CA PHE A 44 -4.17 -15.56 -6.33
C PHE A 44 -5.52 -14.84 -6.31
N GLN A 45 -6.65 -15.52 -6.56
CA GLN A 45 -7.94 -14.87 -6.70
C GLN A 45 -8.33 -14.07 -5.44
N GLU A 46 -8.26 -14.69 -4.26
CA GLU A 46 -8.60 -14.02 -3.00
C GLU A 46 -7.61 -12.90 -2.67
N ALA A 47 -6.31 -13.12 -2.86
CA ALA A 47 -5.30 -12.07 -2.70
C ALA A 47 -5.55 -10.89 -3.66
N LYS A 48 -5.94 -11.14 -4.91
CA LYS A 48 -6.24 -10.09 -5.90
C LYS A 48 -7.51 -9.34 -5.59
N LYS A 49 -8.54 -9.99 -5.06
CA LYS A 49 -9.75 -9.30 -4.56
C LYS A 49 -9.41 -8.33 -3.45
N ALA A 50 -8.62 -8.78 -2.46
CA ALA A 50 -8.15 -7.92 -1.37
C ALA A 50 -7.25 -6.79 -1.89
N ALA A 51 -6.33 -7.07 -2.81
CA ALA A 51 -5.48 -6.05 -3.44
C ALA A 51 -6.29 -4.99 -4.21
N ALA A 52 -7.33 -5.41 -4.93
CA ALA A 52 -8.25 -4.50 -5.62
C ALA A 52 -9.03 -3.63 -4.63
N ALA A 53 -9.49 -4.20 -3.51
CA ALA A 53 -10.15 -3.43 -2.46
C ALA A 53 -9.22 -2.39 -1.83
N VAL A 54 -7.95 -2.73 -1.59
CA VAL A 54 -6.92 -1.78 -1.12
C VAL A 54 -6.74 -0.65 -2.13
N ALA A 55 -6.58 -0.96 -3.42
CA ALA A 55 -6.41 0.07 -4.44
C ALA A 55 -7.64 0.98 -4.54
N ALA A 56 -8.85 0.43 -4.52
CA ALA A 56 -10.10 1.20 -4.55
C ALA A 56 -10.28 2.09 -3.33
N ALA A 57 -9.77 1.68 -2.15
CA ALA A 57 -9.84 2.47 -0.94
C ALA A 57 -8.83 3.63 -0.90
N LEU A 58 -7.79 3.60 -1.75
CA LEU A 58 -6.69 4.56 -1.71
C LEU A 58 -6.66 5.48 -2.91
N VAL A 59 -6.74 4.95 -4.14
CA VAL A 59 -6.57 5.75 -5.35
C VAL A 59 -7.64 6.84 -5.43
N ASP A 60 -7.20 8.09 -5.53
CA ASP A 60 -8.04 9.30 -5.57
C ASP A 60 -9.00 9.45 -4.37
N ALA A 61 -8.73 8.74 -3.27
CA ALA A 61 -9.55 8.84 -2.07
C ALA A 61 -9.33 10.20 -1.37
N PRO A 62 -10.41 10.85 -0.88
CA PRO A 62 -10.32 12.13 -0.17
C PRO A 62 -9.85 11.93 1.28
N LEU A 63 -8.61 11.49 1.45
CA LEU A 63 -8.03 11.21 2.78
C LEU A 63 -7.64 12.50 3.48
N VAL A 64 -8.12 12.67 4.71
CA VAL A 64 -7.77 13.79 5.58
C VAL A 64 -6.55 13.42 6.42
N LEU A 65 -5.52 14.26 6.39
CA LEU A 65 -4.33 14.12 7.21
C LEU A 65 -4.45 14.97 8.48
N SER A 66 -3.77 14.56 9.55
CA SER A 66 -3.69 15.36 10.78
C SER A 66 -2.73 16.54 10.66
N VAL A 67 -1.78 16.46 9.72
CA VAL A 67 -0.78 17.49 9.39
C VAL A 67 -0.63 17.53 7.87
N GLY A 68 -0.60 18.73 7.28
CA GLY A 68 -0.50 18.95 5.84
C GLY A 68 -1.76 18.55 5.07
N GLN A 69 -1.64 18.53 3.74
CA GLN A 69 -2.69 18.12 2.82
C GLN A 69 -2.20 17.05 1.86
N LEU A 70 -3.07 16.08 1.57
CA LEU A 70 -2.84 15.12 0.50
C LEU A 70 -3.26 15.74 -0.83
N VAL A 71 -2.28 16.06 -1.67
CA VAL A 71 -2.51 16.54 -3.04
C VAL A 71 -3.08 15.41 -3.91
N GLY A 72 -2.61 14.18 -3.67
CA GLY A 72 -3.17 13.00 -4.32
C GLY A 72 -2.38 11.74 -4.01
N ILE A 73 -3.05 10.60 -4.18
CA ILE A 73 -2.47 9.27 -4.03
C ILE A 73 -2.82 8.41 -5.24
N GLY A 74 -1.78 7.87 -5.89
CA GLY A 74 -1.91 7.10 -7.12
C GLY A 74 -1.25 5.73 -7.00
N PHE A 75 -1.79 4.76 -7.73
CA PHE A 75 -1.17 3.46 -7.90
C PHE A 75 0.08 3.56 -8.79
N LEU A 76 1.18 2.90 -8.41
CA LEU A 76 2.42 2.84 -9.19
C LEU A 76 2.63 1.47 -9.83
N THR A 77 2.68 0.42 -9.01
CA THR A 77 2.97 -0.94 -9.49
C THR A 77 2.40 -1.98 -8.52
N ALA A 78 2.18 -3.19 -9.03
CA ALA A 78 1.85 -4.34 -8.22
C ALA A 78 2.68 -5.54 -8.65
N LYS A 79 3.31 -6.23 -7.69
CA LYS A 79 4.04 -7.48 -7.93
C LYS A 79 3.39 -8.61 -7.14
N ALA A 80 2.93 -9.64 -7.85
CA ALA A 80 2.40 -10.86 -7.24
C ALA A 80 3.46 -11.97 -7.30
N GLU A 81 3.73 -12.59 -6.15
CA GLU A 81 4.72 -13.66 -6.04
C GLU A 81 4.29 -14.75 -5.05
N ARG A 82 4.89 -15.94 -5.21
CA ARG A 82 4.78 -17.02 -4.23
C ARG A 82 5.90 -16.81 -3.20
N THR A 83 5.60 -16.96 -1.92
CA THR A 83 6.63 -16.87 -0.88
C THR A 83 7.56 -18.09 -0.92
N GLU A 84 8.70 -18.03 -0.22
CA GLU A 84 9.82 -18.99 -0.33
C GLU A 84 9.44 -20.47 -0.14
N ASN A 85 8.33 -20.78 0.56
CA ASN A 85 7.84 -22.15 0.73
C ASN A 85 6.70 -22.54 -0.24
N GLY A 86 6.36 -21.69 -1.22
CA GLY A 86 5.32 -21.91 -2.23
C GLY A 86 3.88 -22.00 -1.70
N ALA A 87 3.71 -21.98 -0.37
CA ALA A 87 2.45 -22.16 0.35
C ALA A 87 1.65 -20.86 0.47
N ALA A 88 2.31 -19.70 0.56
CA ALA A 88 1.63 -18.42 0.62
C ALA A 88 1.84 -17.58 -0.65
N ARG A 89 0.88 -16.70 -0.91
CA ARG A 89 0.87 -15.74 -2.01
C ARG A 89 1.04 -14.36 -1.40
N ARG A 90 1.92 -13.54 -1.98
CA ARG A 90 2.10 -12.13 -1.63
C ARG A 90 1.82 -11.27 -2.85
N ILE A 91 1.11 -10.16 -2.66
CA ILE A 91 0.98 -9.11 -3.65
C ILE A 91 1.43 -7.80 -3.02
N ASP A 92 2.53 -7.24 -3.49
CA ASP A 92 3.00 -5.93 -3.06
C ASP A 92 2.44 -4.87 -3.99
N LEU A 93 1.61 -3.98 -3.45
CA LEU A 93 1.12 -2.79 -4.13
C LEU A 93 1.98 -1.60 -3.71
N VAL A 94 2.45 -0.83 -4.68
CA VAL A 94 3.17 0.41 -4.41
C VAL A 94 2.31 1.59 -4.82
N PHE A 95 2.15 2.54 -3.91
CA PHE A 95 1.41 3.78 -4.14
C PHE A 95 2.34 4.98 -4.00
N ARG A 96 2.05 6.04 -4.74
CA ARG A 96 2.69 7.36 -4.60
C ARG A 96 1.69 8.33 -4.00
N ALA A 97 1.95 8.82 -2.80
CA ALA A 97 1.20 9.91 -2.18
C ALA A 97 2.03 11.20 -2.23
N ARG A 98 1.45 12.29 -2.75
CA ARG A 98 2.05 13.63 -2.73
C ARG A 98 1.37 14.43 -1.63
N VAL A 99 2.16 14.93 -0.69
CA VAL A 99 1.67 15.74 0.44
C VAL A 99 2.33 17.10 0.46
N GLU A 100 1.59 18.15 0.80
CA GLU A 100 2.10 19.51 1.01
C GLU A 100 1.80 19.97 2.43
N GLU A 101 2.60 20.91 2.95
CA GLU A 101 2.43 21.49 4.29
C GLU A 101 1.78 22.87 4.23
#